data_AF-A0A7Y2ZTV4-F1
#
_entry.id   AF-A0A7Y2ZTV4-F1
#
_cell.length_a   1.000
_cell.length_b   1.000
_cell.length_c   1.000
_cell.angle_alpha   90.00
_cell.angle_beta   90.00
_cell.angle_gamma   90.00
#
_symmetry.space_group_name_H-M   'P 1'
#
loop_
_entity.id
_entity.type
_entity.pdbx_description
1 polymer ?
#
loop_
_entity_poly.entity_id
_entity_poly.type
_entity_poly.pdbx_seq_one_letter_code
_entity_poly.pdbx_strand_id
1 'polypeptide(L)' 'TMNPEFRTMRLVQIDNGSEADRIFSMLMGDDVPPRRAFIEKNAIYANIDA' A
#
# COMPACT_ATOMS: atom_id res chain seq x y z
N THR A 1 4.39 -21.25 -6.34
CA THR A 1 4.56 -20.37 -5.16
C THR A 1 4.91 -21.12 -3.88
N MET A 2 4.54 -22.39 -3.74
CA MET A 2 4.70 -23.12 -2.46
C MET A 2 6.02 -23.92 -2.32
N ASN A 3 6.67 -24.32 -3.41
CA ASN A 3 7.93 -25.08 -3.33
C ASN A 3 9.04 -24.22 -2.69
N PRO A 4 9.59 -24.60 -1.51
CA PRO A 4 10.66 -23.87 -0.85
C PRO A 4 11.92 -23.64 -1.70
N GLU A 5 12.23 -24.55 -2.64
CA GLU A 5 13.42 -24.48 -3.49
C GLU A 5 13.33 -23.40 -4.57
N PHE A 6 12.12 -23.05 -5.01
CA PHE A 6 11.89 -22.11 -6.11
C PHE A 6 11.05 -20.90 -5.72
N ARG A 7 10.56 -20.84 -4.48
CA ARG A 7 9.75 -19.70 -4.02
C ARG A 7 10.61 -18.55 -3.58
N THR A 8 10.12 -17.34 -3.85
CA THR A 8 10.69 -16.10 -3.33
C THR A 8 9.80 -15.63 -2.19
N MET A 9 10.35 -15.57 -0.98
CA MET A 9 9.67 -15.00 0.19
C MET A 9 10.23 -13.61 0.50
N ARG A 10 9.38 -12.73 1.01
CA ARG A 10 9.78 -11.43 1.58
C ARG A 10 9.39 -11.41 3.05
N LEU A 11 10.35 -11.11 3.91
CA LEU A 11 10.07 -10.83 5.31
C LEU A 11 9.68 -9.36 5.44
N VAL A 12 8.50 -9.09 6.01
CA VAL A 12 8.04 -7.72 6.26
C VAL A 12 8.62 -7.22 7.58
N GLN A 13 9.22 -6.03 7.56
CA GLN A 13 9.75 -5.36 8.74
C GLN A 13 9.01 -4.03 8.95
N ILE A 14 8.89 -3.61 10.21
CA ILE A 14 8.27 -2.33 10.58
C ILE A 14 9.39 -1.42 11.08
N ASP A 15 9.68 -0.37 10.31
CA ASP A 15 10.75 0.58 10.64
C ASP A 15 10.30 1.60 11.70
N ASN A 16 9.07 2.11 11.56
CA ASN A 16 8.47 3.07 12.49
C ASN A 16 7.00 2.74 12.74
N GLY A 17 6.68 2.31 13.97
CA GLY A 17 5.32 1.93 14.35
C GLY A 17 4.32 3.09 14.27
N SER A 18 4.69 4.28 14.74
CA SER A 18 3.79 5.44 14.73
C SER A 18 3.45 5.92 13.31
N GLU A 19 4.38 5.79 12.37
CA GLU A 19 4.11 6.08 10.97
C GLU A 19 3.24 5.01 10.33
N ALA A 20 3.50 3.74 10.61
CA ALA A 20 2.68 2.63 10.15
C ALA A 20 1.22 2.81 10.60
N ASP A 21 0.98 3.11 11.87
CA ASP A 21 -0.36 3.34 12.42
C ASP A 21 -1.11 4.47 11.67
N ARG A 22 -0.42 5.59 11.42
CA ARG A 22 -1.00 6.70 10.64
C ARG A 22 -1.39 6.28 9.23
N ILE A 23 -0.53 5.53 8.55
CA ILE A 23 -0.79 5.04 7.20
C ILE A 23 -1.97 4.05 7.22
N PHE A 24 -2.02 3.15 8.20
CA PHE A 24 -3.14 2.22 8.38
C PHE A 24 -4.46 2.95 8.59
N SER A 25 -4.53 3.93 9.48
CA SER A 25 -5.76 4.70 9.70
C SER A 25 -6.20 5.45 8.43
N MET A 26 -5.27 6.07 7.71
CA MET A 26 -5.58 6.80 6.47
C MET A 26 -6.11 5.89 5.36
N LEU A 27 -5.48 4.72 5.16
CA LEU A 27 -5.80 3.83 4.05
C LEU A 27 -6.94 2.86 4.36
N MET A 28 -7.09 2.45 5.62
CA MET A 28 -7.99 1.37 6.03
C MET A 28 -9.07 1.81 7.04
N GLY A 29 -9.06 3.07 7.49
CA GLY A 29 -10.10 3.61 8.38
C GLY A 29 -11.45 3.83 7.68
N ASP A 30 -12.41 4.45 8.35
CA ASP A 30 -13.74 4.67 7.77
C ASP A 30 -13.81 5.95 6.91
N ASP A 31 -12.87 6.88 7.14
CA ASP A 31 -12.86 8.17 6.46
C ASP A 31 -12.42 8.06 5.00
N VAL A 32 -13.36 8.32 4.10
CA VAL A 32 -13.15 8.32 2.64
C VAL A 32 -12.32 9.51 2.14
N PRO A 33 -12.52 10.76 2.62
CA PRO A 33 -11.78 11.92 2.09
C PRO A 33 -10.25 11.81 2.14
N PRO A 34 -9.60 11.43 3.27
CA PRO A 34 -8.14 11.36 3.32
C PRO A 34 -7.57 10.27 2.40
N ARG A 35 -8.28 9.14 2.27
CA ARG A 35 -7.91 8.07 1.33
C ARG A 35 -7.99 8.53 -0.11
N ARG A 36 -9.06 9.25 -0.49
CA ARG A 36 -9.23 9.79 -1.85
C ARG A 36 -8.07 10.73 -2.21
N ALA A 37 -7.77 11.68 -1.33
CA ALA A 37 -6.66 12.61 -1.55
C ALA A 37 -5.31 11.90 -1.68
N PHE A 38 -5.07 10.85 -0.90
CA PHE A 38 -3.87 10.03 -1.02
C PHE A 38 -3.79 9.33 -2.38
N ILE A 39 -4.88 8.73 -2.86
CA ILE A 39 -4.92 8.05 -4.16
C ILE A 39 -4.68 9.06 -5.28
N GLU A 40 -5.41 10.17 -5.31
CA GLU A 40 -5.27 11.21 -6.35
C GLU A 40 -3.84 11.77 -6.44
N LYS A 41 -3.17 11.91 -5.29
CA LYS A 41 -1.79 12.41 -5.25
C LYS A 41 -0.75 11.41 -5.75
N ASN A 42 -0.95 10.11 -5.51
CA ASN A 42 0.09 9.09 -5.72
C ASN A 42 -0.21 8.12 -6.89
N ALA A 43 -1.45 8.10 -7.39
CA ALA A 43 -1.81 7.25 -8.51
C ALA A 43 -1.20 7.79 -9.80
N ILE A 44 -0.44 6.94 -10.48
CA ILE A 44 0.04 7.21 -11.83
C ILE A 44 -1.03 6.72 -12.79
N TYR A 45 -1.72 7.65 -13.45
CA TYR A 45 -2.67 7.30 -14.49
C TYR A 45 -1.91 6.69 -15.66
N ALA A 46 -2.24 5.44 -15.99
CA ALA A 46 -1.70 4.79 -17.17
C ALA A 46 -2.34 5.40 -18.42
N ASN A 47 -1.53 5.72 -19.42
CA ASN A 47 -2.03 6.00 -20.76
C ASN A 47 -2.46 4.66 -21.37
N ILE A 48 -3.75 4.41 -21.41
CA ILE A 48 -4.32 3.28 -22.13
C ILE A 48 -4.72 3.83 -23.50
N ASP A 49 -4.06 3.34 -24.56
CA ASP A 49 -4.30 3.77 -25.94
C ASP A 49 -5.80 3.67 -26.31
N ALA A 50 -6.32 4.71 -26.97
CA ALA A 50 -7.73 4.86 -27.36
C ALA A 50 -8.10 4.08 -28.63
#